data_AF-A0A6J4S2M1-F1
#
_entry.id   AF-A0A6J4S2M1-F1
#
_cell.length_a   1.000
_cell.length_b   1.000
_cell.length_c   1.000
_cell.angle_alpha   90.00
_cell.angle_beta   90.00
_cell.angle_gamma   90.00
#
_symmetry.space_group_name_H-M   'P 1'
#
loop_
_entity.id
_entity.type
_entity.pdbx_description
1 polymer ?
#
loop_
_entity_poly.entity_id
_entity_poly.type
_entity_poly.pdbx_seq_one_letter_code
_entity_poly.pdbx_strand_id
1 'polypeptide(L)'
;TRYLPQDGGTPRLRVDVAHVSAFRQVVGRHWGNAAPGNDHTIKVAATGLEPGRWYHYRFVAPDGAVSPRGRTRTLPGRGTGPFRIAVLSCANMDFGYFNAYRHLAQRTDIDLVLHLGDYIYEWGNGAHSLAALALKDRVSRPAHETVTLDDYRTRYAWYRADPDLAEMHRMFPVISIVDDHEITNNAWVNGAGNHQPNEGSYAVRKAAAMKAYHEWLPMPDMPYDRYDIGDLAAIFRLETRLVGRDEPLDLGDAIAGAADPFKAMAAFRDGPLQDPKRTLMGSAQERWLADGMRNSVRAGQRWQVAAQQAVMGPHRLPETAVGWSSQKPAPGSRAALRQMGALAASKAGLPLGFDNWNGYPAARARLLGAAQAAGANLVVLSGDSHNAWAYDLAQDGRPAGVEFAGQSVASFGFEARFDADPKRIAQDMVAANPALKWCDTSRRGYMTVTLSRDEARNDWLFLETVKTRSTALSGKSTAAVGFGERRLQLA
;
A
#
# COMPACT_ATOMS: atom_id res chain seq x y z
N THR A 1 -20.85 -2.17 6.76
CA THR A 1 -21.66 -0.93 6.69
C THR A 1 -21.62 -0.23 8.04
N ARG A 2 -22.12 1.00 8.17
CA ARG A 2 -22.37 1.65 9.47
C ARG A 2 -23.86 2.01 9.57
N TYR A 3 -24.47 1.86 10.74
CA TYR A 3 -25.88 2.21 10.97
C TYR A 3 -26.05 2.83 12.35
N LEU A 4 -26.40 4.12 12.40
CA LEU A 4 -26.68 4.83 13.64
C LEU A 4 -28.17 4.71 14.00
N PRO A 5 -28.52 4.00 15.08
CA PRO A 5 -29.91 3.95 15.54
C PRO A 5 -30.32 5.28 16.19
N GLN A 6 -31.60 5.64 16.07
CA GLN A 6 -32.13 6.88 16.67
C GLN A 6 -32.15 6.85 18.21
N ASP A 7 -32.30 5.66 18.79
CA ASP A 7 -32.40 5.44 20.24
C ASP A 7 -31.04 5.16 20.91
N GLY A 8 -29.94 5.19 20.16
CA GLY A 8 -28.61 4.83 20.66
C GLY A 8 -28.43 3.34 21.00
N GLY A 9 -29.38 2.48 20.60
CA GLY A 9 -29.39 1.06 20.88
C GLY A 9 -28.30 0.26 20.13
N THR A 10 -28.42 -1.07 20.19
CA THR A 10 -27.56 -2.00 19.43
C THR A 10 -28.42 -2.81 18.45
N PRO A 11 -28.88 -2.20 17.35
CA PRO A 11 -29.74 -2.87 16.38
C PRO A 11 -29.00 -4.02 15.69
N ARG A 12 -29.74 -5.11 15.48
CA ARG A 12 -29.27 -6.27 14.73
C ARG A 12 -29.75 -6.17 13.28
N LEU A 13 -28.82 -5.89 12.36
CA LEU A 13 -29.12 -5.78 10.94
C LEU A 13 -29.03 -7.14 10.27
N ARG A 14 -29.92 -7.37 9.30
CA ARG A 14 -29.86 -8.53 8.40
C ARG A 14 -29.01 -8.17 7.18
N VAL A 15 -28.21 -9.12 6.70
CA VAL A 15 -27.45 -9.04 5.46
C VAL A 15 -28.01 -10.08 4.51
N ASP A 16 -28.63 -9.63 3.41
CA ASP A 16 -29.07 -10.52 2.35
C ASP A 16 -27.93 -10.66 1.33
N VAL A 17 -27.64 -11.89 0.88
CA VAL A 17 -26.72 -12.20 -0.22
C VAL A 17 -27.50 -12.89 -1.34
N ALA A 18 -27.33 -12.47 -2.59
CA ALA A 18 -28.12 -12.94 -3.73
C ALA A 18 -27.31 -13.08 -5.01
N HIS A 19 -27.76 -13.91 -5.95
CA HIS A 19 -27.16 -14.01 -7.29
C HIS A 19 -27.42 -12.80 -8.18
N VAL A 20 -28.54 -12.10 -7.94
CA VAL A 20 -28.98 -10.96 -8.77
C VAL A 20 -29.26 -9.73 -7.91
N SER A 21 -28.96 -8.55 -8.46
CA SER A 21 -29.09 -7.27 -7.76
C SER A 21 -30.52 -6.93 -7.33
N ALA A 22 -31.54 -7.57 -7.91
CA ALA A 22 -32.94 -7.40 -7.52
C ALA A 22 -33.33 -8.19 -6.25
N PHE A 23 -32.45 -9.04 -5.70
CA PHE A 23 -32.69 -9.87 -4.51
C PHE A 23 -33.89 -10.82 -4.60
N ARG A 24 -34.25 -11.28 -5.82
CA ARG A 24 -35.25 -12.33 -6.03
C ARG A 24 -34.74 -13.74 -5.75
N GLN A 25 -33.41 -13.92 -5.75
CA GLN A 25 -32.71 -15.19 -5.49
C GLN A 25 -31.72 -15.00 -4.35
N VAL A 26 -32.23 -14.91 -3.11
CA VAL A 26 -31.40 -14.80 -1.90
C VAL A 26 -30.82 -16.18 -1.59
N VAL A 27 -29.50 -16.28 -1.56
CA VAL A 27 -28.74 -17.52 -1.28
C VAL A 27 -28.23 -17.59 0.14
N GLY A 28 -28.17 -16.44 0.83
CA GLY A 28 -27.70 -16.37 2.21
C GLY A 28 -28.37 -15.22 2.94
N ARG A 29 -28.69 -15.45 4.22
CA ARG A 29 -29.08 -14.41 5.17
C ARG A 29 -28.19 -14.53 6.37
N HIS A 30 -27.58 -13.41 6.73
CA HIS A 30 -26.68 -13.31 7.86
C HIS A 30 -27.07 -12.11 8.72
N TRP A 31 -26.48 -11.98 9.91
CA TRP A 31 -26.81 -10.89 10.83
C TRP A 31 -25.57 -10.33 11.49
N GLY A 32 -25.60 -9.05 11.81
CA GLY A 32 -24.56 -8.38 12.60
C GLY A 32 -25.14 -7.23 13.42
N ASN A 33 -24.46 -6.88 14.51
CA ASN A 33 -24.88 -5.84 15.44
C ASN A 33 -24.11 -4.55 15.16
N ALA A 34 -24.83 -3.44 15.03
CA ALA A 34 -24.24 -2.11 15.08
C ALA A 34 -24.26 -1.63 16.53
N ALA A 35 -23.12 -1.67 17.21
CA ALA A 35 -23.00 -1.34 18.64
C ALA A 35 -22.11 -0.12 18.86
N PRO A 36 -22.27 0.64 19.96
CA PRO A 36 -21.32 1.71 20.29
C PRO A 36 -19.85 1.21 20.35
N GLY A 37 -19.65 -0.02 20.84
CA GLY A 37 -18.34 -0.64 20.95
C GLY A 37 -17.61 -0.90 19.62
N ASN A 38 -18.31 -0.87 18.47
CA ASN A 38 -17.72 -1.00 17.13
C ASN A 38 -18.00 0.23 16.25
N ASP A 39 -18.26 1.40 16.85
CA ASP A 39 -18.67 2.62 16.13
C ASP A 39 -19.87 2.40 15.22
N HIS A 40 -20.78 1.52 15.67
CA HIS A 40 -21.97 1.12 14.94
C HIS A 40 -21.69 0.55 13.53
N THR A 41 -20.47 0.06 13.32
CA THR A 41 -20.07 -0.63 12.10
C THR A 41 -20.51 -2.09 12.14
N ILE A 42 -20.72 -2.68 10.97
CA ILE A 42 -21.17 -4.06 10.81
C ILE A 42 -20.32 -4.72 9.75
N LYS A 43 -19.67 -5.80 10.17
CA LYS A 43 -18.93 -6.73 9.33
C LYS A 43 -19.52 -8.12 9.52
N VAL A 44 -19.73 -8.84 8.43
CA VAL A 44 -20.31 -10.18 8.44
C VAL A 44 -19.57 -11.05 7.44
N ALA A 45 -19.10 -12.21 7.88
CA ALA A 45 -18.56 -13.24 7.01
C ALA A 45 -19.73 -14.05 6.41
N ALA A 46 -20.00 -13.86 5.12
CA ALA A 46 -20.94 -14.70 4.39
C ALA A 46 -20.26 -16.02 4.01
N THR A 47 -20.85 -17.14 4.41
CA THR A 47 -20.32 -18.49 4.20
C THR A 47 -21.26 -19.32 3.30
N GLY A 48 -20.79 -20.48 2.83
CA GLY A 48 -21.60 -21.38 2.00
C GLY A 48 -21.83 -20.88 0.56
N LEU A 49 -20.96 -20.00 0.05
CA LEU A 49 -21.03 -19.46 -1.30
C LEU A 49 -20.21 -20.30 -2.28
N GLU A 50 -20.71 -20.46 -3.51
CA GLU A 50 -19.98 -21.14 -4.58
C GLU A 50 -18.76 -20.33 -5.02
N PRO A 51 -17.62 -20.98 -5.34
CA PRO A 51 -16.36 -20.33 -5.69
C PRO A 51 -16.44 -19.61 -7.05
N GLY A 52 -15.63 -18.56 -7.22
CA GLY A 52 -15.45 -17.83 -8.47
C GLY A 52 -16.65 -17.01 -8.95
N ARG A 53 -17.72 -16.90 -8.16
CA ARG A 53 -18.97 -16.24 -8.54
C ARG A 53 -19.10 -14.82 -8.00
N TRP A 54 -19.79 -13.99 -8.79
CA TRP A 54 -20.29 -12.69 -8.35
C TRP A 54 -21.61 -12.84 -7.59
N TYR A 55 -21.73 -12.10 -6.50
CA TYR A 55 -22.94 -11.98 -5.69
C TYR A 55 -23.25 -10.51 -5.45
N HIS A 56 -24.50 -10.24 -5.11
CA HIS A 56 -24.97 -8.95 -4.62
C HIS A 56 -25.31 -9.04 -3.13
N TYR A 57 -25.08 -7.96 -2.39
CA TYR A 57 -25.43 -7.89 -0.97
C TYR A 57 -26.09 -6.57 -0.60
N ARG A 58 -26.91 -6.60 0.44
CA ARG A 58 -27.51 -5.41 1.06
C ARG A 58 -27.69 -5.63 2.57
N PHE A 59 -27.69 -4.54 3.32
CA PHE A 59 -28.03 -4.53 4.74
C PHE A 59 -29.48 -4.04 4.90
N VAL A 60 -30.22 -4.67 5.80
CA VAL A 60 -31.60 -4.34 6.14
C VAL A 60 -31.68 -4.11 7.64
N ALA A 61 -32.06 -2.91 8.04
CA ALA A 61 -32.23 -2.53 9.43
C ALA A 61 -33.59 -2.97 10.01
N PRO A 62 -33.72 -3.03 11.35
CA PRO A 62 -34.97 -3.44 11.99
C PRO A 62 -36.17 -2.55 11.64
N ASP A 63 -35.93 -1.27 11.35
CA ASP A 63 -36.92 -0.28 10.89
C ASP A 63 -37.32 -0.44 9.41
N GLY A 64 -36.73 -1.40 8.69
CA GLY A 64 -36.95 -1.64 7.27
C GLY A 64 -36.06 -0.82 6.34
N ALA A 65 -35.20 0.06 6.84
CA ALA A 65 -34.25 0.80 6.01
C ALA A 65 -33.27 -0.16 5.32
N VAL A 66 -32.97 0.12 4.04
CA VAL A 66 -32.12 -0.74 3.21
C VAL A 66 -30.90 0.05 2.72
N SER A 67 -29.71 -0.52 2.87
CA SER A 67 -28.48 0.08 2.36
C SER A 67 -28.45 0.13 0.82
N PRO A 68 -27.56 0.94 0.21
CA PRO A 68 -27.15 0.72 -1.17
C PRO A 68 -26.72 -0.73 -1.39
N ARG A 69 -26.99 -1.24 -2.61
CA ARG A 69 -26.70 -2.63 -2.99
C ARG A 69 -25.25 -2.75 -3.41
N GLY A 70 -24.48 -3.62 -2.76
CA GLY A 70 -23.11 -3.94 -3.16
C GLY A 70 -23.03 -5.16 -4.08
N ARG A 71 -21.85 -5.38 -4.66
CA ARG A 71 -21.45 -6.64 -5.29
C ARG A 71 -20.11 -7.10 -4.71
N THR A 72 -19.92 -8.41 -4.66
CA THR A 72 -18.68 -9.05 -4.21
C THR A 72 -18.42 -10.29 -5.06
N ARG A 73 -17.18 -10.80 -5.05
CA ARG A 73 -16.79 -12.02 -5.75
C ARG A 73 -16.08 -12.96 -4.79
N THR A 74 -16.45 -14.23 -4.80
CA THR A 74 -15.69 -15.29 -4.11
C THR A 74 -14.45 -15.66 -4.90
N LEU A 75 -13.36 -16.03 -4.23
CA LEU A 75 -12.16 -16.56 -4.88
C LEU A 75 -12.50 -17.80 -5.74
N PRO A 76 -11.84 -17.96 -6.89
CA PRO A 76 -12.16 -19.05 -7.81
C PRO A 76 -11.39 -20.34 -7.47
N GLY A 77 -11.87 -21.46 -8.02
CA GLY A 77 -11.24 -22.78 -7.88
C GLY A 77 -10.17 -23.06 -8.94
N ARG A 78 -9.79 -24.33 -9.09
CA ARG A 78 -8.85 -24.78 -10.15
C ARG A 78 -9.38 -24.47 -11.55
N GLY A 79 -8.47 -24.26 -12.50
CA GLY A 79 -8.83 -23.98 -13.89
C GLY A 79 -9.31 -22.55 -14.12
N THR A 80 -9.00 -21.64 -13.19
CA THR A 80 -9.29 -20.21 -13.35
C THR A 80 -8.57 -19.66 -14.58
N GLY A 81 -9.27 -18.88 -15.39
CA GLY A 81 -8.69 -18.12 -16.50
C GLY A 81 -7.84 -16.94 -16.00
N PRO A 82 -7.60 -15.92 -16.82
CA PRO A 82 -6.93 -14.71 -16.36
C PRO A 82 -7.68 -14.07 -15.18
N PHE A 83 -6.94 -13.57 -14.19
CA PHE A 83 -7.46 -12.91 -13.01
C PHE A 83 -6.88 -11.50 -12.91
N ARG A 84 -7.73 -10.47 -12.80
CA ARG A 84 -7.31 -9.07 -12.81
C ARG A 84 -7.53 -8.39 -11.47
N ILE A 85 -6.45 -7.85 -10.95
CA ILE A 85 -6.37 -7.19 -9.65
C ILE A 85 -6.13 -5.70 -9.88
N ALA A 86 -6.97 -4.83 -9.32
CA ALA A 86 -6.64 -3.42 -9.20
C ALA A 86 -5.83 -3.20 -7.92
N VAL A 87 -4.74 -2.45 -8.00
CA VAL A 87 -3.82 -2.22 -6.88
C VAL A 87 -3.69 -0.72 -6.64
N LEU A 88 -3.97 -0.29 -5.40
CA LEU A 88 -4.02 1.12 -4.99
C LEU A 88 -3.29 1.32 -3.65
N SER A 89 -2.82 2.54 -3.40
CA SER A 89 -2.29 2.98 -2.12
C SER A 89 -2.30 4.51 -2.03
N CYS A 90 -1.97 5.04 -0.85
CA CYS A 90 -1.61 6.46 -0.67
C CYS A 90 -2.71 7.40 -1.15
N ALA A 91 -3.83 7.35 -0.46
CA ALA A 91 -5.06 8.04 -0.81
C ALA A 91 -5.26 9.33 -0.01
N ASN A 92 -4.24 10.18 0.15
CA ASN A 92 -4.38 11.39 0.95
C ASN A 92 -5.49 12.30 0.40
N MET A 93 -6.60 12.35 1.13
CA MET A 93 -7.84 12.95 0.66
C MET A 93 -7.78 14.48 0.59
N ASP A 94 -6.89 15.11 1.37
CA ASP A 94 -6.66 16.56 1.35
C ASP A 94 -5.99 16.99 0.03
N PHE A 95 -5.22 16.11 -0.61
CA PHE A 95 -4.42 16.47 -1.78
C PHE A 95 -5.13 16.30 -3.12
N GLY A 96 -6.23 15.53 -3.16
CA GLY A 96 -6.94 15.25 -4.40
C GLY A 96 -8.33 14.64 -4.24
N TYR A 97 -9.13 14.78 -5.30
CA TYR A 97 -10.35 14.01 -5.49
C TYR A 97 -10.01 12.55 -5.84
N PHE A 98 -10.88 11.66 -5.39
CA PHE A 98 -10.77 10.21 -5.54
C PHE A 98 -11.21 9.69 -6.92
N ASN A 99 -10.73 10.39 -7.94
CA ASN A 99 -10.91 10.09 -9.35
C ASN A 99 -10.49 8.66 -9.72
N ALA A 100 -9.42 8.14 -9.11
CA ALA A 100 -8.95 6.77 -9.35
C ALA A 100 -10.01 5.75 -8.91
N TYR A 101 -10.61 5.94 -7.73
CA TYR A 101 -11.69 5.10 -7.24
C TYR A 101 -12.94 5.21 -8.12
N ARG A 102 -13.29 6.41 -8.59
CA ARG A 102 -14.43 6.60 -9.51
C ARG A 102 -14.21 5.90 -10.85
N HIS A 103 -13.04 6.08 -11.46
CA HIS A 103 -12.69 5.42 -12.71
C HIS A 103 -12.71 3.89 -12.54
N LEU A 104 -12.10 3.37 -11.46
CA LEU A 104 -12.10 1.95 -11.14
C LEU A 104 -13.52 1.40 -10.97
N ALA A 105 -14.39 2.11 -10.25
CA ALA A 105 -15.78 1.70 -10.02
C ALA A 105 -16.60 1.51 -11.31
N GLN A 106 -16.23 2.19 -12.40
CA GLN A 106 -16.88 2.06 -13.70
C GLN A 106 -16.40 0.83 -14.49
N ARG A 107 -15.36 0.12 -14.03
CA ARG A 107 -14.81 -1.05 -14.69
C ARG A 107 -15.61 -2.32 -14.38
N THR A 108 -15.66 -3.21 -15.36
CA THR A 108 -16.34 -4.51 -15.29
C THR A 108 -15.38 -5.68 -15.40
N ASP A 109 -14.10 -5.43 -15.64
CA ASP A 109 -13.07 -6.43 -15.91
C ASP A 109 -12.10 -6.65 -14.74
N ILE A 110 -12.44 -6.14 -13.55
CA ILE A 110 -11.65 -6.27 -12.31
C ILE A 110 -12.31 -7.28 -11.39
N ASP A 111 -11.51 -8.20 -10.85
CA ASP A 111 -11.98 -9.30 -10.01
C ASP A 111 -11.80 -9.03 -8.51
N LEU A 112 -10.76 -8.27 -8.17
CA LEU A 112 -10.33 -7.99 -6.81
C LEU A 112 -9.64 -6.63 -6.75
N VAL A 113 -9.80 -5.94 -5.63
CA VAL A 113 -9.01 -4.76 -5.28
C VAL A 113 -8.05 -5.10 -4.15
N LEU A 114 -6.77 -4.77 -4.34
CA LEU A 114 -5.76 -4.72 -3.30
C LEU A 114 -5.46 -3.26 -2.94
N HIS A 115 -5.65 -2.89 -1.67
CA HIS A 115 -5.20 -1.61 -1.14
C HIS A 115 -3.97 -1.83 -0.26
N LEU A 116 -2.81 -1.35 -0.69
CA LEU A 116 -1.52 -1.68 -0.07
C LEU A 116 -1.18 -0.85 1.18
N GLY A 117 -2.05 0.09 1.53
CA GLY A 117 -1.98 0.91 2.74
C GLY A 117 -1.99 2.41 2.43
N ASP A 118 -1.89 3.23 3.47
CA ASP A 118 -2.18 4.67 3.42
C ASP A 118 -3.59 4.96 2.89
N TYR A 119 -4.55 4.18 3.39
CA TYR A 119 -5.98 4.34 3.15
C TYR A 119 -6.49 5.64 3.75
N ILE A 120 -5.96 6.00 4.93
CA ILE A 120 -6.11 7.31 5.57
C ILE A 120 -4.74 7.94 5.78
N TYR A 121 -4.74 9.21 6.15
CA TYR A 121 -3.59 9.93 6.72
C TYR A 121 -3.99 10.48 8.08
N GLU A 122 -3.06 10.57 9.02
CA GLU A 122 -3.25 10.95 10.43
C GLU A 122 -3.11 12.46 10.68
N TRP A 123 -2.40 13.16 9.78
CA TRP A 123 -2.00 14.56 9.96
C TRP A 123 -3.17 15.49 10.31
N GLY A 124 -2.88 16.47 11.16
CA GLY A 124 -3.73 17.64 11.35
C GLY A 124 -3.69 18.60 10.16
N ASN A 125 -4.72 19.42 10.02
CA ASN A 125 -4.83 20.41 8.95
C ASN A 125 -3.63 21.37 8.97
N GLY A 126 -2.95 21.50 7.83
CA GLY A 126 -1.79 22.37 7.68
C GLY A 126 -0.47 21.83 8.24
N ALA A 127 -0.48 20.68 8.93
CA ALA A 127 0.73 20.11 9.55
C ALA A 127 1.65 19.40 8.55
N HIS A 128 1.10 18.89 7.45
CA HIS A 128 1.89 18.20 6.42
C HIS A 128 2.83 19.17 5.69
N SER A 129 4.07 18.73 5.39
CA SER A 129 5.07 19.55 4.69
C SER A 129 4.62 20.12 3.33
N LEU A 130 3.70 19.42 2.67
CA LEU A 130 3.05 19.81 1.41
C LEU A 130 1.68 20.47 1.58
N ALA A 131 1.32 20.96 2.76
CA ALA A 131 -0.01 21.51 3.05
C ALA A 131 -0.45 22.64 2.08
N ALA A 132 0.50 23.39 1.52
CA ALA A 132 0.22 24.42 0.52
C ALA A 132 -0.42 23.86 -0.78
N LEU A 133 -0.28 22.55 -1.03
CA LEU A 133 -0.87 21.86 -2.19
C LEU A 133 -2.27 21.27 -1.89
N ALA A 134 -2.75 21.33 -0.65
CA ALA A 134 -4.06 20.80 -0.28
C ALA A 134 -5.20 21.53 -0.99
N LEU A 135 -6.27 20.79 -1.30
CA LEU A 135 -7.49 21.33 -1.87
C LEU A 135 -8.29 22.05 -0.79
N LYS A 136 -8.75 23.26 -1.07
CA LYS A 136 -9.43 24.12 -0.08
C LYS A 136 -10.76 23.54 0.42
N ASP A 137 -11.42 22.72 -0.38
CA ASP A 137 -12.71 22.08 -0.07
C ASP A 137 -12.56 20.64 0.48
N ARG A 138 -11.32 20.13 0.60
CA ARG A 138 -10.99 18.83 1.18
C ARG A 138 -10.21 19.07 2.47
N VAL A 139 -10.96 19.29 3.54
CA VAL A 139 -10.39 19.58 4.85
C VAL A 139 -10.63 18.40 5.77
N SER A 140 -9.54 17.76 6.20
CA SER A 140 -9.57 16.57 7.04
C SER A 140 -10.32 16.77 8.36
N ARG A 141 -10.91 15.67 8.84
CA ARG A 141 -11.59 15.58 10.13
C ARG A 141 -11.02 14.40 10.93
N PRO A 142 -10.73 14.56 12.23
CA PRO A 142 -10.73 15.82 12.97
C PRO A 142 -9.68 16.78 12.42
N ALA A 143 -9.77 18.06 12.81
CA ALA A 143 -8.89 19.10 12.27
C ALA A 143 -7.45 19.02 12.82
N HIS A 144 -7.28 18.39 13.98
CA HIS A 144 -5.98 18.07 14.57
C HIS A 144 -5.50 16.67 14.16
N GLU A 145 -4.27 16.35 14.54
CA GLU A 145 -3.68 15.03 14.30
C GLU A 145 -4.44 13.91 15.01
N THR A 146 -4.61 12.77 14.35
CA THR A 146 -5.35 11.65 14.95
C THR A 146 -4.51 10.88 15.95
N VAL A 147 -4.92 10.88 17.22
CA VAL A 147 -4.23 10.19 18.32
C VAL A 147 -5.15 9.25 19.08
N THR A 148 -6.39 9.68 19.37
CA THR A 148 -7.37 8.90 20.13
C THR A 148 -8.23 8.02 19.23
N LEU A 149 -8.94 7.05 19.82
CA LEU A 149 -9.86 6.18 19.07
C LEU A 149 -10.95 6.98 18.34
N ASP A 150 -11.49 8.02 18.97
CA ASP A 150 -12.51 8.87 18.37
C ASP A 150 -11.95 9.71 17.21
N ASP A 151 -10.68 10.11 17.29
CA ASP A 151 -10.02 10.79 16.17
C ASP A 151 -9.91 9.86 14.95
N TYR A 152 -9.42 8.62 15.15
CA TYR A 152 -9.31 7.66 14.05
C TYR A 152 -10.68 7.29 13.48
N ARG A 153 -11.69 7.05 14.33
CA ARG A 153 -13.07 6.80 13.87
C ARG A 153 -13.61 7.98 13.06
N THR A 154 -13.38 9.20 13.50
CA THR A 154 -13.76 10.42 12.77
C THR A 154 -13.05 10.51 11.42
N ARG A 155 -11.76 10.18 11.37
CA ARG A 155 -10.95 10.16 10.14
C ARG A 155 -11.43 9.11 9.15
N TYR A 156 -11.68 7.88 9.60
CA TYR A 156 -12.28 6.85 8.76
C TYR A 156 -13.68 7.25 8.28
N ALA A 157 -14.53 7.78 9.16
CA ALA A 157 -15.85 8.26 8.77
C ALA A 157 -15.78 9.33 7.67
N TRP A 158 -14.82 10.25 7.78
CA TRP A 158 -14.59 11.29 6.78
C TRP A 158 -14.15 10.71 5.44
N TYR A 159 -13.12 9.85 5.41
CA TYR A 159 -12.68 9.18 4.18
C TYR A 159 -13.81 8.34 3.55
N ARG A 160 -14.51 7.53 4.36
CA ARG A 160 -15.57 6.62 3.92
C ARG A 160 -16.85 7.33 3.48
N ALA A 161 -17.00 8.62 3.78
CA ALA A 161 -18.09 9.46 3.27
C ALA A 161 -17.84 9.97 1.84
N ASP A 162 -16.61 9.85 1.32
CA ASP A 162 -16.34 10.20 -0.08
C ASP A 162 -17.14 9.29 -1.03
N PRO A 163 -17.92 9.87 -1.97
CA PRO A 163 -18.83 9.10 -2.82
C PRO A 163 -18.10 8.21 -3.84
N ASP A 164 -16.86 8.51 -4.18
CA ASP A 164 -16.07 7.72 -5.13
C ASP A 164 -15.45 6.51 -4.43
N LEU A 165 -14.95 6.71 -3.20
CA LEU A 165 -14.47 5.61 -2.36
C LEU A 165 -15.61 4.67 -1.95
N ALA A 166 -16.76 5.22 -1.55
CA ALA A 166 -17.94 4.45 -1.21
C ALA A 166 -18.42 3.61 -2.40
N GLU A 167 -18.43 4.16 -3.61
CA GLU A 167 -18.81 3.44 -4.82
C GLU A 167 -17.82 2.33 -5.17
N MET A 168 -16.50 2.56 -5.07
CA MET A 168 -15.50 1.50 -5.30
C MET A 168 -15.73 0.31 -4.36
N HIS A 169 -15.94 0.56 -3.06
CA HIS A 169 -16.24 -0.51 -2.10
C HIS A 169 -17.61 -1.17 -2.32
N ARG A 170 -18.57 -0.48 -2.92
CA ARG A 170 -19.84 -1.09 -3.34
C ARG A 170 -19.63 -2.04 -4.51
N MET A 171 -18.63 -1.79 -5.34
CA MET A 171 -18.42 -2.48 -6.61
C MET A 171 -17.40 -3.63 -6.56
N PHE A 172 -16.52 -3.72 -5.57
CA PHE A 172 -15.49 -4.78 -5.56
C PHE A 172 -15.24 -5.37 -4.17
N PRO A 173 -14.88 -6.67 -4.10
CA PRO A 173 -14.19 -7.18 -2.91
C PRO A 173 -12.83 -6.47 -2.78
N VAL A 174 -12.52 -6.02 -1.56
CA VAL A 174 -11.27 -5.31 -1.25
C VAL A 174 -10.50 -6.08 -0.19
N ILE A 175 -9.23 -6.36 -0.47
CA ILE A 175 -8.25 -6.81 0.52
C ILE A 175 -7.36 -5.60 0.81
N SER A 176 -7.39 -5.13 2.06
CA SER A 176 -6.61 -3.98 2.51
C SER A 176 -5.44 -4.43 3.37
N ILE A 177 -4.35 -3.67 3.30
CA ILE A 177 -3.15 -3.80 4.12
C ILE A 177 -3.02 -2.51 4.93
N VAL A 178 -2.49 -2.62 6.14
CA VAL A 178 -2.07 -1.48 6.95
C VAL A 178 -0.67 -1.07 6.53
N ASP A 179 -0.46 0.21 6.25
CA ASP A 179 0.85 0.85 6.21
C ASP A 179 1.01 1.73 7.46
N ASP A 180 1.91 2.70 7.44
CA ASP A 180 2.16 3.57 8.59
C ASP A 180 1.03 4.57 8.83
N HIS A 181 0.48 5.20 7.81
CA HIS A 181 -0.50 6.29 7.97
C HIS A 181 -1.89 5.87 8.47
N GLU A 182 -2.20 4.56 8.50
CA GLU A 182 -3.31 4.04 9.30
C GLU A 182 -3.12 4.27 10.81
N ILE A 183 -1.89 4.53 11.24
CA ILE A 183 -1.45 4.80 12.62
C ILE A 183 -0.82 6.18 12.65
N THR A 184 0.46 6.30 12.30
CA THR A 184 1.18 7.56 12.18
C THR A 184 2.49 7.33 11.43
N ASN A 185 2.94 8.35 10.71
CA ASN A 185 4.04 8.32 9.76
C ASN A 185 5.30 7.58 10.29
N ASN A 186 5.87 6.72 9.46
CA ASN A 186 7.02 5.85 9.69
C ASN A 186 6.87 4.92 10.92
N ALA A 187 5.70 4.31 11.12
CA ALA A 187 5.47 3.39 12.23
C ALA A 187 6.34 2.12 12.18
N TRP A 188 6.80 1.68 13.36
CA TRP A 188 7.34 0.34 13.63
C TRP A 188 6.69 -0.25 14.89
N VAL A 189 7.17 -1.42 15.35
CA VAL A 189 6.57 -2.17 16.47
C VAL A 189 6.39 -1.33 17.74
N ASN A 190 7.39 -0.51 18.08
CA ASN A 190 7.49 0.18 19.37
C ASN A 190 7.46 1.72 19.28
N GLY A 191 7.39 2.29 18.07
CA GLY A 191 7.34 3.74 17.89
C GLY A 191 6.95 4.13 16.47
N ALA A 192 7.02 5.42 16.20
CA ALA A 192 6.79 5.98 14.87
C ALA A 192 7.52 7.32 14.74
N GLY A 193 7.76 7.76 13.50
CA GLY A 193 8.43 9.03 13.23
C GLY A 193 7.59 10.25 13.61
N ASN A 194 6.26 10.15 13.53
CA ASN A 194 5.33 11.21 13.90
C ASN A 194 4.52 10.85 15.17
N HIS A 195 5.22 10.57 16.27
CA HIS A 195 4.60 10.40 17.59
C HIS A 195 5.39 11.16 18.66
N GLN A 196 4.77 12.14 19.32
CA GLN A 196 5.47 13.01 20.27
C GLN A 196 5.16 12.67 21.74
N PRO A 197 6.07 12.98 22.69
CA PRO A 197 5.87 12.62 24.11
C PRO A 197 4.59 13.18 24.75
N ASN A 198 4.07 14.30 24.23
CA ASN A 198 2.84 14.94 24.70
C ASN A 198 1.55 14.30 24.15
N GLU A 199 1.63 13.31 23.26
CA GLU A 199 0.48 12.59 22.69
C GLU A 199 0.12 11.32 23.48
N GLY A 200 0.82 11.08 24.59
CA GLY A 200 0.65 9.89 25.42
C GLY A 200 1.39 8.67 24.88
N SER A 201 0.92 7.48 25.27
CA SER A 201 1.58 6.22 24.92
C SER A 201 1.35 5.86 23.45
N TYR A 202 2.44 5.60 22.72
CA TYR A 202 2.36 5.06 21.35
C TYR A 202 1.59 3.73 21.29
N ALA A 203 1.72 2.87 22.31
CA ALA A 203 0.98 1.61 22.35
C ALA A 203 -0.55 1.84 22.41
N VAL A 204 -0.99 2.90 23.11
CA VAL A 204 -2.41 3.30 23.17
C VAL A 204 -2.87 3.87 21.82
N ARG A 205 -2.08 4.74 21.19
CA ARG A 205 -2.35 5.27 19.84
C ARG A 205 -2.45 4.15 18.80
N LYS A 206 -1.49 3.21 18.79
CA LYS A 206 -1.49 2.02 17.92
C LYS A 206 -2.75 1.16 18.13
N ALA A 207 -3.14 0.90 19.38
CA ALA A 207 -4.33 0.12 19.68
C ALA A 207 -5.62 0.84 19.21
N ALA A 208 -5.70 2.15 19.40
CA ALA A 208 -6.81 2.98 18.93
C ALA A 208 -6.93 2.96 17.39
N ALA A 209 -5.81 3.18 16.70
CA ALA A 209 -5.71 3.14 15.25
C ALA A 209 -6.16 1.79 14.66
N MET A 210 -5.59 0.69 15.17
CA MET A 210 -5.92 -0.65 14.70
C MET A 210 -7.36 -1.04 15.00
N LYS A 211 -7.90 -0.62 16.16
CA LYS A 211 -9.33 -0.83 16.45
C LYS A 211 -10.22 -0.12 15.43
N ALA A 212 -9.94 1.13 15.10
CA ALA A 212 -10.70 1.87 14.08
C ALA A 212 -10.54 1.24 12.67
N TYR A 213 -9.33 0.82 12.29
CA TYR A 213 -9.07 0.11 11.04
C TYR A 213 -9.96 -1.13 10.92
N HIS A 214 -9.98 -1.98 11.95
CA HIS A 214 -10.79 -3.19 11.95
C HIS A 214 -12.29 -2.88 12.03
N GLU A 215 -12.74 -1.80 12.68
CA GLU A 215 -14.16 -1.41 12.64
C GLU A 215 -14.60 -1.02 11.23
N TRP A 216 -13.81 -0.19 10.55
CA TRP A 216 -14.24 0.50 9.32
C TRP A 216 -13.93 -0.26 8.03
N LEU A 217 -12.95 -1.15 8.02
CA LEU A 217 -12.58 -1.94 6.84
C LEU A 217 -13.01 -3.40 6.95
N PRO A 218 -13.43 -4.05 5.84
CA PRO A 218 -13.92 -5.42 5.83
C PRO A 218 -12.78 -6.45 5.90
N MET A 219 -11.81 -6.24 6.79
CA MET A 219 -10.66 -7.11 6.97
C MET A 219 -10.77 -7.98 8.24
N PRO A 220 -10.25 -9.22 8.20
CA PRO A 220 -10.05 -10.02 9.40
C PRO A 220 -8.97 -9.39 10.29
N ASP A 221 -8.92 -9.81 11.54
CA ASP A 221 -7.99 -9.26 12.54
C ASP A 221 -6.57 -9.87 12.41
N MET A 222 -6.40 -10.86 11.53
CA MET A 222 -5.09 -11.45 11.25
C MET A 222 -4.18 -10.40 10.58
N PRO A 223 -2.94 -10.19 11.04
CA PRO A 223 -2.07 -9.14 10.50
C PRO A 223 -1.64 -9.41 9.05
N TYR A 224 -1.31 -10.67 8.74
CA TYR A 224 -0.97 -11.16 7.41
C TYR A 224 -1.77 -12.42 7.09
N ASP A 225 -2.00 -12.70 5.81
CA ASP A 225 -2.84 -13.82 5.37
C ASP A 225 -2.54 -14.25 3.93
N ARG A 226 -3.09 -15.39 3.50
CA ARG A 226 -2.93 -15.96 2.17
C ARG A 226 -4.27 -16.12 1.46
N TYR A 227 -4.32 -15.75 0.18
CA TYR A 227 -5.48 -15.92 -0.68
C TYR A 227 -5.09 -16.67 -1.95
N ASP A 228 -5.71 -17.84 -2.18
CA ASP A 228 -5.44 -18.65 -3.36
C ASP A 228 -6.43 -18.32 -4.49
N ILE A 229 -5.88 -17.96 -5.66
CA ILE A 229 -6.61 -17.83 -6.92
C ILE A 229 -6.53 -19.17 -7.64
N GLY A 230 -7.27 -20.16 -7.15
CA GLY A 230 -7.20 -21.52 -7.64
C GLY A 230 -5.77 -22.05 -7.76
N ASP A 231 -5.44 -22.62 -8.93
CA ASP A 231 -4.10 -23.04 -9.31
C ASP A 231 -3.31 -21.97 -10.10
N LEU A 232 -3.83 -20.74 -10.19
CA LEU A 232 -3.17 -19.64 -10.88
C LEU A 232 -2.17 -18.93 -9.99
N ALA A 233 -2.57 -18.50 -8.78
CA ALA A 233 -1.70 -17.70 -7.94
C ALA A 233 -1.99 -17.91 -6.44
N ALA A 234 -0.96 -17.72 -5.61
CA ALA A 234 -1.10 -17.45 -4.19
C ALA A 234 -0.74 -15.99 -3.92
N ILE A 235 -1.67 -15.22 -3.35
CA ILE A 235 -1.42 -13.87 -2.87
C ILE A 235 -1.09 -13.96 -1.37
N PHE A 236 0.13 -13.57 -1.03
CA PHE A 236 0.60 -13.39 0.34
C PHE A 236 0.43 -11.92 0.71
N ARG A 237 -0.57 -11.62 1.55
CA ARG A 237 -0.78 -10.29 2.12
C ARG A 237 0.15 -10.13 3.32
N LEU A 238 1.19 -9.32 3.20
CA LEU A 238 2.20 -9.12 4.23
C LEU A 238 1.85 -7.95 5.16
N GLU A 239 2.46 -7.92 6.33
CA GLU A 239 2.43 -6.81 7.28
C GLU A 239 3.87 -6.38 7.60
N THR A 240 4.24 -5.14 7.28
CA THR A 240 5.65 -4.69 7.35
C THR A 240 5.85 -3.47 8.24
N ARG A 241 4.91 -3.19 9.16
CA ARG A 241 4.95 -2.06 10.08
C ARG A 241 4.91 -2.50 11.53
N LEU A 242 3.87 -3.20 11.94
CA LEU A 242 3.48 -3.27 13.35
C LEU A 242 3.82 -4.59 14.06
N VAL A 243 4.02 -5.68 13.32
CA VAL A 243 4.21 -7.01 13.90
C VAL A 243 5.66 -7.29 14.24
N GLY A 244 6.57 -7.05 13.30
CA GLY A 244 7.96 -7.51 13.44
C GLY A 244 9.02 -6.56 12.90
N ARG A 245 8.65 -5.33 12.53
CA ARG A 245 9.58 -4.34 11.98
C ARG A 245 10.45 -3.74 13.09
N ASP A 246 11.76 -3.78 12.90
CA ASP A 246 12.67 -3.01 13.75
C ASP A 246 12.51 -1.50 13.49
N GLU A 247 13.09 -0.67 14.35
CA GLU A 247 13.16 0.77 14.10
C GLU A 247 13.93 1.05 12.80
N PRO A 248 13.41 1.92 11.91
CA PRO A 248 14.17 2.40 10.76
C PRO A 248 15.46 3.09 11.22
N LEU A 249 16.57 2.84 10.54
CA LEU A 249 17.82 3.52 10.86
C LEU A 249 17.77 4.99 10.43
N ASP A 250 18.38 5.85 11.24
CA ASP A 250 18.62 7.26 10.90
C ASP A 250 20.11 7.48 10.59
N LEU A 251 20.40 7.93 9.37
CA LEU A 251 21.76 8.23 8.95
C LEU A 251 22.33 9.47 9.66
N GLY A 252 21.48 10.46 9.94
CA GLY A 252 21.83 11.67 10.65
C GLY A 252 22.39 11.37 12.03
N ASP A 253 21.73 10.49 12.79
CA ASP A 253 22.21 10.02 14.10
C ASP A 253 23.55 9.29 13.98
N ALA A 254 23.70 8.46 12.95
CA ALA A 254 24.93 7.68 12.74
C ALA A 254 26.15 8.54 12.37
N ILE A 255 25.96 9.72 11.78
CA ILE A 255 27.04 10.63 11.38
C ILE A 255 27.17 11.86 12.27
N ALA A 256 26.26 12.04 13.24
CA ALA A 256 26.27 13.18 14.14
C ALA A 256 27.59 13.23 14.94
N GLY A 257 28.31 14.36 14.85
CA GLY A 257 29.58 14.56 15.54
C GLY A 257 30.77 13.75 15.00
N ALA A 258 30.62 13.07 13.86
CA ALA A 258 31.72 12.32 13.24
C ALA A 258 32.82 13.27 12.72
N ALA A 259 34.08 12.98 13.07
CA ALA A 259 35.24 13.73 12.57
C ALA A 259 35.43 13.59 11.05
N ASP A 260 35.06 12.43 10.49
CA ASP A 260 35.01 12.16 9.06
C ASP A 260 33.64 11.57 8.69
N PRO A 261 32.71 12.39 8.16
CA PRO A 261 31.39 11.95 7.77
C PRO A 261 31.39 10.87 6.68
N PHE A 262 32.36 10.85 5.76
CA PHE A 262 32.40 9.86 4.69
C PHE A 262 32.80 8.48 5.24
N LYS A 263 33.78 8.45 6.14
CA LYS A 263 34.14 7.23 6.86
C LYS A 263 32.99 6.74 7.74
N ALA A 264 32.27 7.64 8.40
CA ALA A 264 31.09 7.28 9.19
C ALA A 264 29.96 6.69 8.32
N MET A 265 29.69 7.26 7.15
CA MET A 265 28.72 6.70 6.18
C MET A 265 29.13 5.31 5.70
N ALA A 266 30.42 5.08 5.41
CA ALA A 266 30.91 3.76 5.04
C ALA A 266 30.77 2.74 6.18
N ALA A 267 31.13 3.12 7.41
CA ALA A 267 30.97 2.27 8.59
C ALA A 267 29.49 1.95 8.86
N PHE A 268 28.59 2.92 8.69
CA PHE A 268 27.15 2.72 8.80
C PHE A 268 26.63 1.74 7.73
N ARG A 269 27.06 1.92 6.47
CA ARG A 269 26.70 1.05 5.34
C ARG A 269 27.13 -0.39 5.57
N ASP A 270 28.35 -0.60 6.06
CA ASP A 270 28.96 -1.93 6.17
C ASP A 270 28.67 -2.63 7.50
N GLY A 271 28.21 -1.88 8.52
CA GLY A 271 27.86 -2.38 9.84
C GLY A 271 26.34 -2.38 10.08
N PRO A 272 25.78 -1.37 10.76
CA PRO A 272 24.36 -1.31 11.14
C PRO A 272 23.37 -1.64 10.02
N LEU A 273 23.63 -1.16 8.80
CA LEU A 273 22.75 -1.42 7.66
C LEU A 273 22.76 -2.89 7.22
N GLN A 274 23.89 -3.59 7.33
CA GLN A 274 24.03 -5.01 6.98
C GLN A 274 23.76 -5.96 8.14
N ASP A 275 23.32 -5.48 9.31
CA ASP A 275 23.08 -6.36 10.46
C ASP A 275 22.10 -7.49 10.06
N PRO A 276 22.55 -8.76 10.08
CA PRO A 276 21.76 -9.89 9.63
C PRO A 276 20.50 -10.10 10.48
N LYS A 277 20.46 -9.55 11.69
CA LYS A 277 19.32 -9.67 12.60
C LYS A 277 18.18 -8.72 12.26
N ARG A 278 18.44 -7.65 11.50
CA ARG A 278 17.41 -6.66 11.19
C ARG A 278 16.31 -7.26 10.32
N THR A 279 15.07 -6.89 10.63
CA THR A 279 13.87 -7.44 10.00
C THR A 279 12.77 -6.39 9.82
N LEU A 280 12.05 -6.53 8.72
CA LEU A 280 10.86 -5.74 8.39
C LEU A 280 9.56 -6.47 8.80
N MET A 281 9.62 -7.81 8.89
CA MET A 281 8.45 -8.69 8.99
C MET A 281 8.42 -9.50 10.29
N GLY A 282 9.54 -9.60 11.00
CA GLY A 282 9.72 -10.55 12.09
C GLY A 282 9.92 -11.98 11.61
N SER A 283 10.65 -12.78 12.40
CA SER A 283 11.05 -14.13 12.00
C SER A 283 9.87 -15.10 11.77
N ALA A 284 8.74 -14.90 12.45
CA ALA A 284 7.55 -15.74 12.29
C ALA A 284 6.91 -15.58 10.91
N GLN A 285 6.70 -14.34 10.47
CA GLN A 285 6.14 -14.05 9.15
C GLN A 285 7.15 -14.39 8.04
N GLU A 286 8.46 -14.16 8.24
CA GLU A 286 9.50 -14.59 7.30
C GLU A 286 9.45 -16.10 7.03
N ARG A 287 9.34 -16.93 8.09
CA ARG A 287 9.19 -18.38 7.95
C ARG A 287 7.87 -18.77 7.28
N TRP A 288 6.77 -18.17 7.71
CA TRP A 288 5.44 -18.40 7.11
C TRP A 288 5.44 -18.12 5.61
N LEU A 289 6.07 -17.02 5.16
CA LEU A 289 6.16 -16.66 3.75
C LEU A 289 7.03 -17.66 2.98
N ALA A 290 8.20 -18.02 3.51
CA ALA A 290 9.08 -19.00 2.88
C ALA A 290 8.41 -20.37 2.70
N ASP A 291 7.73 -20.85 3.74
CA ASP A 291 6.97 -22.10 3.70
C ASP A 291 5.76 -22.00 2.77
N GLY A 292 5.08 -20.86 2.80
CA GLY A 292 3.96 -20.55 1.93
C GLY A 292 4.32 -20.59 0.45
N MET A 293 5.43 -19.96 0.05
CA MET A 293 5.93 -19.98 -1.32
C MET A 293 6.29 -21.41 -1.75
N ARG A 294 7.03 -22.15 -0.92
CA ARG A 294 7.40 -23.55 -1.20
C ARG A 294 6.16 -24.44 -1.39
N ASN A 295 5.16 -24.28 -0.53
CA ASN A 295 3.90 -25.02 -0.62
C ASN A 295 3.08 -24.61 -1.86
N SER A 296 3.08 -23.32 -2.22
CA SER A 296 2.41 -22.80 -3.41
C SER A 296 3.00 -23.41 -4.69
N VAL A 297 4.33 -23.41 -4.82
CA VAL A 297 5.03 -24.01 -5.96
C VAL A 297 4.77 -25.52 -6.02
N ARG A 298 4.89 -26.22 -4.88
CA ARG A 298 4.60 -27.66 -4.80
C ARG A 298 3.16 -28.01 -5.20
N ALA A 299 2.20 -27.13 -4.88
CA ALA A 299 0.80 -27.31 -5.26
C ALA A 299 0.51 -27.00 -6.75
N GLY A 300 1.51 -26.50 -7.49
CA GLY A 300 1.43 -26.21 -8.92
C GLY A 300 0.89 -24.81 -9.24
N GLN A 301 0.79 -23.91 -8.26
CA GLN A 301 0.37 -22.52 -8.51
C GLN A 301 1.43 -21.78 -9.31
N ARG A 302 0.99 -21.06 -10.36
CA ARG A 302 1.90 -20.38 -11.29
C ARG A 302 2.65 -19.21 -10.64
N TRP A 303 1.92 -18.36 -9.92
CA TRP A 303 2.44 -17.10 -9.38
C TRP A 303 2.42 -17.06 -7.85
N GLN A 304 3.49 -16.52 -7.26
CA GLN A 304 3.56 -16.19 -5.85
C GLN A 304 3.61 -14.67 -5.74
N VAL A 305 2.49 -14.07 -5.34
CA VAL A 305 2.33 -12.62 -5.28
C VAL A 305 2.57 -12.16 -3.85
N ALA A 306 3.58 -11.34 -3.62
CA ALA A 306 3.80 -10.67 -2.33
C ALA A 306 3.18 -9.28 -2.38
N ALA A 307 2.00 -9.13 -1.76
CA ALA A 307 1.31 -7.84 -1.64
C ALA A 307 1.73 -7.17 -0.34
N GLN A 308 2.36 -6.01 -0.44
CA GLN A 308 2.99 -5.33 0.69
C GLN A 308 3.12 -3.81 0.46
N GLN A 309 3.61 -3.11 1.45
CA GLN A 309 3.54 -1.67 1.62
C GLN A 309 4.64 -0.95 0.83
N ALA A 310 5.90 -1.25 1.12
CA ALA A 310 7.03 -0.38 0.82
C ALA A 310 7.90 -0.90 -0.34
N VAL A 311 8.45 -0.02 -1.18
CA VAL A 311 9.25 -0.43 -2.35
C VAL A 311 10.44 -1.34 -1.96
N MET A 312 10.54 -2.50 -2.63
CA MET A 312 11.55 -3.53 -2.38
C MET A 312 12.85 -3.30 -3.16
N GLY A 313 12.69 -2.83 -4.39
CA GLY A 313 13.75 -2.63 -5.37
C GLY A 313 14.85 -1.72 -4.86
N PRO A 314 16.12 -2.10 -5.06
CA PRO A 314 17.24 -1.28 -4.60
C PRO A 314 17.31 0.02 -5.39
N HIS A 315 17.34 1.15 -4.68
CA HIS A 315 17.53 2.45 -5.31
C HIS A 315 18.26 3.45 -4.42
N ARG A 316 19.07 4.27 -5.07
CA ARG A 316 19.79 5.41 -4.51
C ARG A 316 19.51 6.66 -5.32
N LEU A 317 19.76 7.81 -4.69
CA LEU A 317 19.66 9.11 -5.34
C LEU A 317 20.76 9.25 -6.41
N PRO A 318 20.46 9.57 -7.68
CA PRO A 318 21.50 9.81 -8.69
C PRO A 318 22.32 11.07 -8.36
N GLU A 319 23.59 11.12 -8.75
CA GLU A 319 24.42 12.32 -8.55
C GLU A 319 23.84 13.55 -9.27
N THR A 320 23.13 13.34 -10.38
CA THR A 320 22.45 14.38 -11.15
C THR A 320 21.28 15.04 -10.41
N ALA A 321 20.84 14.47 -9.27
CA ALA A 321 19.77 15.02 -8.45
C ALA A 321 20.07 16.41 -7.89
N VAL A 322 21.35 16.83 -7.85
CA VAL A 322 21.74 18.24 -7.59
C VAL A 322 21.00 19.24 -8.47
N GLY A 323 20.68 18.83 -9.70
CA GLY A 323 20.05 19.67 -10.71
C GLY A 323 18.55 19.43 -10.86
N TRP A 324 17.91 18.77 -9.90
CA TRP A 324 16.46 18.55 -9.90
C TRP A 324 15.66 19.70 -9.27
N SER A 325 16.34 20.64 -8.62
CA SER A 325 15.75 21.83 -8.03
C SER A 325 16.36 23.09 -8.67
N SER A 326 15.52 23.99 -9.17
CA SER A 326 15.94 25.28 -9.70
C SER A 326 16.41 26.22 -8.58
N GLN A 327 15.80 26.09 -7.41
CA GLN A 327 16.22 26.81 -6.21
C GLN A 327 17.38 26.09 -5.55
N LYS A 328 18.56 26.70 -5.61
CA LYS A 328 19.68 26.27 -4.78
C LYS A 328 19.44 26.74 -3.35
N PRO A 329 19.46 25.84 -2.36
CA PRO A 329 19.36 26.25 -0.98
C PRO A 329 20.51 27.20 -0.65
N ALA A 330 20.24 28.21 0.18
CA ALA A 330 21.26 29.18 0.57
C ALA A 330 22.49 28.45 1.18
N PRO A 331 23.73 28.85 0.83
CA PRO A 331 24.92 28.24 1.41
C PRO A 331 24.85 28.20 2.94
N GLY A 332 25.18 27.06 3.54
CA GLY A 332 25.12 26.85 4.99
C GLY A 332 23.72 26.64 5.58
N SER A 333 22.64 26.73 4.78
CA SER A 333 21.30 26.41 5.25
C SER A 333 21.13 24.91 5.54
N ARG A 334 20.17 24.57 6.42
CA ARG A 334 19.81 23.17 6.70
C ARG A 334 19.43 22.40 5.43
N ALA A 335 18.77 23.06 4.48
CA ALA A 335 18.41 22.46 3.20
C ALA A 335 19.64 22.13 2.34
N ALA A 336 20.63 23.02 2.30
CA ALA A 336 21.90 22.77 1.59
C ALA A 336 22.68 21.61 2.21
N LEU A 337 22.76 21.57 3.54
CA LEU A 337 23.41 20.48 4.27
C LEU A 337 22.72 19.13 4.04
N ARG A 338 21.38 19.10 4.03
CA ARG A 338 20.60 17.89 3.70
C ARG A 338 20.86 17.42 2.27
N GLN A 339 20.86 18.34 1.30
CA GLN A 339 21.13 18.00 -0.10
C GLN A 339 22.56 17.43 -0.28
N MET A 340 23.56 18.09 0.30
CA MET A 340 24.95 17.62 0.28
C MET A 340 25.10 16.26 0.97
N GLY A 341 24.47 16.08 2.14
CA GLY A 341 24.47 14.82 2.87
C GLY A 341 23.84 13.67 2.08
N ALA A 342 22.71 13.90 1.41
CA ALA A 342 22.06 12.89 0.58
C ALA A 342 22.94 12.43 -0.60
N LEU A 343 23.68 13.35 -1.23
CA LEU A 343 24.59 13.04 -2.32
C LEU A 343 25.84 12.31 -1.83
N ALA A 344 26.41 12.75 -0.71
CA ALA A 344 27.52 12.05 -0.06
C ALA A 344 27.13 10.62 0.33
N ALA A 345 25.92 10.44 0.87
CA ALA A 345 25.37 9.13 1.19
C ALA A 345 25.24 8.26 -0.06
N SER A 346 24.70 8.79 -1.15
CA SER A 346 24.60 8.06 -2.42
C SER A 346 25.96 7.65 -2.99
N LYS A 347 26.97 8.54 -2.94
CA LYS A 347 28.36 8.24 -3.31
C LYS A 347 28.98 7.18 -2.43
N ALA A 348 28.62 7.14 -1.15
CA ALA A 348 28.98 6.07 -0.24
C ALA A 348 28.22 4.76 -0.52
N GLY A 349 27.26 4.72 -1.46
CA GLY A 349 26.48 3.54 -1.79
C GLY A 349 25.29 3.30 -0.86
N LEU A 350 24.88 4.32 -0.09
CA LEU A 350 23.69 4.27 0.74
C LEU A 350 22.42 4.49 -0.10
N PRO A 351 21.30 3.87 0.30
CA PRO A 351 20.04 4.00 -0.42
C PRO A 351 19.40 5.38 -0.21
N LEU A 352 18.35 5.65 -0.99
CA LEU A 352 17.58 6.89 -0.90
C LEU A 352 16.85 7.05 0.44
N GLY A 353 16.45 5.95 1.06
CA GLY A 353 15.73 5.95 2.34
C GLY A 353 15.85 4.61 3.07
N PHE A 354 15.62 4.66 4.38
CA PHE A 354 15.75 3.52 5.29
C PHE A 354 14.40 3.01 5.82
N ASP A 355 13.30 3.66 5.44
CA ASP A 355 11.94 3.31 5.85
C ASP A 355 11.26 2.28 4.90
N ASN A 356 11.98 1.82 3.89
CA ASN A 356 11.56 0.73 3.01
C ASN A 356 12.58 -0.42 3.07
N TRP A 357 12.46 -1.44 2.20
CA TRP A 357 13.35 -2.60 2.19
C TRP A 357 14.84 -2.27 1.99
N ASN A 358 15.17 -1.08 1.50
CA ASN A 358 16.55 -0.63 1.40
C ASN A 358 17.20 -0.36 2.76
N GLY A 359 16.40 -0.07 3.78
CA GLY A 359 16.85 -0.05 5.16
C GLY A 359 17.04 -1.44 5.76
N TYR A 360 16.61 -2.53 5.10
CA TYR A 360 16.60 -3.88 5.65
C TYR A 360 17.17 -4.90 4.64
N PRO A 361 18.40 -4.71 4.14
CA PRO A 361 18.95 -5.54 3.07
C PRO A 361 19.05 -7.03 3.47
N ALA A 362 19.34 -7.34 4.74
CA ALA A 362 19.37 -8.72 5.23
C ALA A 362 17.99 -9.39 5.17
N ALA A 363 16.93 -8.67 5.56
CA ALA A 363 15.55 -9.17 5.46
C ALA A 363 15.12 -9.36 4.00
N ARG A 364 15.46 -8.40 3.13
CA ARG A 364 15.25 -8.51 1.68
C ARG A 364 15.93 -9.75 1.11
N ALA A 365 17.19 -9.98 1.46
CA ALA A 365 17.96 -11.13 1.01
C ALA A 365 17.32 -12.46 1.45
N ARG A 366 16.81 -12.56 2.69
CA ARG A 366 16.07 -13.74 3.16
C ARG A 366 14.80 -14.01 2.35
N LEU A 367 14.00 -12.98 2.07
CA LEU A 367 12.77 -13.14 1.27
C LEU A 367 13.09 -13.57 -0.17
N LEU A 368 14.00 -12.86 -0.84
CA LEU A 368 14.37 -13.18 -2.23
C LEU A 368 15.06 -14.54 -2.32
N GLY A 369 15.91 -14.88 -1.36
CA GLY A 369 16.53 -16.20 -1.25
C GLY A 369 15.49 -17.31 -1.04
N ALA A 370 14.47 -17.09 -0.22
CA ALA A 370 13.37 -18.03 -0.04
C ALA A 370 12.56 -18.23 -1.33
N ALA A 371 12.30 -17.16 -2.08
CA ALA A 371 11.63 -17.25 -3.38
C ALA A 371 12.45 -18.06 -4.39
N GLN A 372 13.77 -17.81 -4.46
CA GLN A 372 14.69 -18.59 -5.29
C GLN A 372 14.73 -20.06 -4.89
N ALA A 373 14.84 -20.37 -3.60
CA ALA A 373 14.89 -21.74 -3.08
C ALA A 373 13.59 -22.50 -3.36
N ALA A 374 12.44 -21.80 -3.34
CA ALA A 374 11.15 -22.39 -3.71
C ALA A 374 10.98 -22.55 -5.23
N GLY A 375 11.81 -21.92 -6.06
CA GLY A 375 11.60 -21.83 -7.51
C GLY A 375 10.42 -20.96 -7.91
N ALA A 376 10.00 -20.03 -7.03
CA ALA A 376 8.80 -19.21 -7.20
C ALA A 376 8.87 -18.31 -8.44
N ASN A 377 7.69 -17.98 -9.00
CA ASN A 377 7.53 -16.84 -9.90
C ASN A 377 7.01 -15.66 -9.06
N LEU A 378 7.94 -15.03 -8.36
CA LEU A 378 7.63 -13.97 -7.42
C LEU A 378 7.24 -12.68 -8.18
N VAL A 379 6.06 -12.16 -7.85
CA VAL A 379 5.61 -10.81 -8.23
C VAL A 379 5.40 -10.03 -6.94
N VAL A 380 6.18 -8.98 -6.73
CA VAL A 380 6.03 -8.07 -5.59
C VAL A 380 5.15 -6.89 -6.00
N LEU A 381 4.14 -6.57 -5.20
CA LEU A 381 3.27 -5.42 -5.38
C LEU A 381 3.49 -4.46 -4.21
N SER A 382 3.74 -3.19 -4.52
CA SER A 382 4.19 -2.17 -3.55
C SER A 382 3.51 -0.81 -3.76
N GLY A 383 3.43 0.00 -2.70
CA GLY A 383 2.93 1.37 -2.66
C GLY A 383 3.94 2.34 -2.02
N ASP A 384 3.50 3.07 -0.98
CA ASP A 384 4.27 3.97 -0.07
C ASP A 384 4.96 5.18 -0.75
N SER A 385 5.79 4.94 -1.77
CA SER A 385 6.68 5.95 -2.36
C SER A 385 5.98 7.08 -3.14
N HIS A 386 4.68 6.96 -3.39
CA HIS A 386 3.88 7.83 -4.25
C HIS A 386 4.37 7.92 -5.71
N ASN A 387 5.21 7.02 -6.20
CA ASN A 387 5.67 7.02 -7.58
C ASN A 387 5.57 5.61 -8.17
N ALA A 388 5.52 5.50 -9.50
CA ALA A 388 5.41 4.20 -10.15
C ALA A 388 6.80 3.65 -10.46
N TRP A 389 7.04 2.37 -10.20
CA TRP A 389 8.35 1.73 -10.42
C TRP A 389 8.21 0.30 -10.93
N ALA A 390 9.16 -0.13 -11.75
CA ALA A 390 9.29 -1.50 -12.23
C ALA A 390 10.71 -2.01 -12.01
N TYR A 391 10.88 -3.04 -11.18
CA TYR A 391 12.20 -3.61 -10.87
C TYR A 391 12.34 -5.06 -11.30
N ASP A 392 13.53 -5.41 -11.81
CA ASP A 392 14.03 -6.78 -11.75
C ASP A 392 14.63 -7.04 -10.37
N LEU A 393 14.12 -8.05 -9.66
CA LEU A 393 14.61 -8.42 -8.34
C LEU A 393 15.57 -9.60 -8.45
N ALA A 394 16.73 -9.48 -7.82
CA ALA A 394 17.76 -10.51 -7.81
C ALA A 394 18.40 -10.63 -6.43
N GLN A 395 18.89 -11.83 -6.13
CA GLN A 395 19.71 -12.12 -4.96
C GLN A 395 20.85 -13.05 -5.38
N ASP A 396 22.06 -12.78 -4.91
CA ASP A 396 23.28 -13.55 -5.23
C ASP A 396 23.49 -13.74 -6.74
N GLY A 397 23.26 -12.67 -7.52
CA GLY A 397 23.42 -12.65 -8.97
C GLY A 397 22.35 -13.42 -9.78
N ARG A 398 21.37 -14.04 -9.12
CA ARG A 398 20.30 -14.81 -9.77
C ARG A 398 18.97 -14.07 -9.70
N PRO A 399 18.13 -14.12 -10.75
CA PRO A 399 16.77 -13.59 -10.70
C PRO A 399 15.95 -14.24 -9.57
N ALA A 400 15.18 -13.43 -8.85
CA ALA A 400 14.27 -13.87 -7.79
C ALA A 400 12.81 -13.57 -8.15
N GLY A 401 12.55 -12.53 -8.92
CA GLY A 401 11.21 -12.11 -9.32
C GLY A 401 11.20 -10.69 -9.89
N VAL A 402 10.02 -10.09 -9.97
CA VAL A 402 9.84 -8.70 -10.40
C VAL A 402 9.02 -7.92 -9.38
N GLU A 403 9.16 -6.60 -9.39
CA GLU A 403 8.33 -5.70 -8.61
C GLU A 403 7.53 -4.77 -9.52
N PHE A 404 6.23 -4.67 -9.25
CA PHE A 404 5.37 -3.60 -9.73
C PHE A 404 4.99 -2.71 -8.54
N ALA A 405 5.61 -1.54 -8.46
CA ALA A 405 5.29 -0.55 -7.44
C ALA A 405 4.40 0.55 -8.04
N GLY A 406 3.31 0.86 -7.34
CA GLY A 406 2.28 1.77 -7.79
C GLY A 406 2.52 3.21 -7.35
N GLN A 407 2.17 4.13 -8.24
CA GLN A 407 1.85 5.50 -7.88
C GLN A 407 0.67 5.55 -6.89
N SER A 408 0.53 6.69 -6.23
CA SER A 408 -0.55 6.96 -5.30
C SER A 408 -1.89 7.28 -6.00
N VAL A 409 -2.97 7.12 -5.23
CA VAL A 409 -4.31 7.59 -5.60
C VAL A 409 -4.36 9.12 -5.62
N ALA A 410 -3.77 9.80 -4.64
CA ALA A 410 -3.82 11.26 -4.53
C ALA A 410 -2.57 11.91 -3.89
N SER A 411 -1.79 11.18 -3.09
CA SER A 411 -0.62 11.74 -2.40
C SER A 411 0.49 12.16 -3.37
N PHE A 412 1.15 13.30 -3.15
CA PHE A 412 2.21 13.76 -4.07
C PHE A 412 3.56 13.09 -3.82
N GLY A 413 4.27 12.78 -4.90
CA GLY A 413 5.61 12.18 -4.89
C GLY A 413 6.70 13.20 -5.19
N PHE A 414 7.69 12.78 -5.99
CA PHE A 414 8.84 13.60 -6.37
C PHE A 414 8.45 14.92 -7.05
N GLU A 415 7.35 14.95 -7.80
CA GLU A 415 6.87 16.14 -8.52
C GLU A 415 6.46 17.31 -7.63
N ALA A 416 6.19 17.06 -6.34
CA ALA A 416 5.94 18.11 -5.36
C ALA A 416 7.20 18.50 -4.57
N ARG A 417 8.29 17.73 -4.71
CA ARG A 417 9.56 17.93 -3.98
C ARG A 417 10.65 18.53 -4.87
N PHE A 418 10.54 18.34 -6.19
CA PHE A 418 11.49 18.77 -7.20
C PHE A 418 10.76 19.46 -8.35
N ASP A 419 11.42 20.39 -9.03
CA ASP A 419 10.84 21.20 -10.11
C ASP A 419 11.43 20.91 -11.50
N ALA A 420 12.44 20.05 -11.59
CA ALA A 420 12.92 19.54 -12.87
C ALA A 420 11.86 18.69 -13.58
N ASP A 421 11.99 18.58 -14.91
CA ASP A 421 11.12 17.72 -15.72
C ASP A 421 11.08 16.29 -15.13
N PRO A 422 9.90 15.78 -14.73
CA PRO A 422 9.76 14.42 -14.22
C PRO A 422 10.34 13.35 -15.14
N LYS A 423 10.33 13.55 -16.46
CA LYS A 423 10.95 12.61 -17.41
C LYS A 423 12.47 12.54 -17.23
N ARG A 424 13.11 13.68 -16.98
CA ARG A 424 14.55 13.74 -16.68
C ARG A 424 14.84 13.05 -15.35
N ILE A 425 14.03 13.30 -14.32
CA ILE A 425 14.17 12.64 -13.01
C ILE A 425 14.07 11.11 -13.18
N ALA A 426 13.08 10.62 -13.93
CA ALA A 426 12.90 9.20 -14.21
C ALA A 426 14.10 8.59 -14.97
N GLN A 427 14.61 9.27 -15.99
CA GLN A 427 15.79 8.84 -16.74
C GLN A 427 17.03 8.73 -15.85
N ASP A 428 17.28 9.75 -15.03
CA ASP A 428 18.39 9.80 -14.08
C ASP A 428 18.30 8.65 -13.05
N MET A 429 17.08 8.37 -12.54
CA MET A 429 16.83 7.27 -11.62
C MET A 429 17.12 5.91 -12.27
N VAL A 430 16.61 5.65 -13.47
CA VAL A 430 16.85 4.40 -14.20
C VAL A 430 18.33 4.23 -14.51
N ALA A 431 19.02 5.29 -14.95
CA ALA A 431 20.45 5.25 -15.26
C ALA A 431 21.32 4.92 -14.04
N ALA A 432 20.97 5.43 -12.86
CA ALA A 432 21.76 5.21 -11.64
C ALA A 432 21.48 3.90 -10.90
N ASN A 433 20.38 3.22 -11.22
CA ASN A 433 19.86 2.06 -10.48
C ASN A 433 19.61 0.88 -11.42
N PRO A 434 20.58 -0.03 -11.64
CA PRO A 434 20.49 -1.08 -12.66
C PRO A 434 19.31 -2.05 -12.53
N ALA A 435 18.79 -2.24 -11.31
CA ALA A 435 17.61 -3.08 -11.06
C ALA A 435 16.30 -2.39 -11.49
N LEU A 436 16.27 -1.05 -11.46
CA LEU A 436 15.12 -0.24 -11.86
C LEU A 436 15.05 -0.19 -13.39
N LYS A 437 13.99 -0.76 -13.96
CA LYS A 437 13.82 -0.84 -15.42
C LYS A 437 13.00 0.31 -15.98
N TRP A 438 12.07 0.82 -15.17
CA TRP A 438 11.20 1.92 -15.56
C TRP A 438 10.60 2.58 -14.32
N CYS A 439 10.34 3.89 -14.39
CA CYS A 439 9.56 4.60 -13.39
C CYS A 439 8.78 5.79 -13.97
N ASP A 440 7.75 6.21 -13.24
CA ASP A 440 7.07 7.50 -13.41
C ASP A 440 7.08 8.26 -12.09
N THR A 441 7.61 9.48 -12.13
CA THR A 441 7.88 10.28 -10.93
C THR A 441 6.89 11.41 -10.71
N SER A 442 5.71 11.42 -11.37
CA SER A 442 4.78 12.56 -11.24
C SER A 442 3.28 12.27 -11.32
N ARG A 443 2.85 11.22 -12.03
CA ARG A 443 1.42 11.03 -12.34
C ARG A 443 0.73 10.14 -11.31
N ARG A 444 -0.56 10.42 -11.06
CA ARG A 444 -1.41 9.75 -10.04
C ARG A 444 -2.38 8.78 -10.71
N GLY A 445 -2.88 7.79 -9.97
CA GLY A 445 -3.87 6.85 -10.49
C GLY A 445 -3.85 5.52 -9.73
N TYR A 446 -3.77 4.42 -10.46
CA TYR A 446 -3.66 3.08 -9.87
C TYR A 446 -3.04 2.08 -10.85
N MET A 447 -2.72 0.88 -10.37
CA MET A 447 -2.25 -0.24 -11.19
C MET A 447 -3.36 -1.24 -11.47
N THR A 448 -3.28 -1.93 -12.62
CA THR A 448 -4.00 -3.19 -12.83
C THR A 448 -3.06 -4.31 -13.21
N VAL A 449 -3.02 -5.34 -12.38
CA VAL A 449 -2.22 -6.55 -12.55
C VAL A 449 -3.11 -7.66 -13.08
N THR A 450 -2.83 -8.15 -14.27
CA THR A 450 -3.48 -9.33 -14.85
C THR A 450 -2.54 -10.52 -14.71
N LEU A 451 -2.99 -11.54 -13.99
CA LEU A 451 -2.31 -12.82 -13.90
C LEU A 451 -2.96 -13.79 -14.89
N SER A 452 -2.17 -14.38 -15.76
CA SER A 452 -2.57 -15.47 -16.65
C SER A 452 -1.63 -16.67 -16.44
N ARG A 453 -1.85 -17.79 -17.12
CA ARG A 453 -0.97 -18.96 -16.96
C ARG A 453 0.47 -18.68 -17.42
N ASP A 454 0.64 -17.79 -18.39
CA ASP A 454 1.89 -17.61 -19.11
C ASP A 454 2.52 -16.24 -18.86
N GLU A 455 1.77 -15.29 -18.30
CA GLU A 455 2.22 -13.91 -18.09
C GLU A 455 1.58 -13.28 -16.85
N ALA A 456 2.37 -12.53 -16.08
CA ALA A 456 1.89 -11.51 -15.16
C ALA A 456 2.16 -10.13 -15.76
N ARG A 457 1.10 -9.38 -16.04
CA ARG A 457 1.17 -8.06 -16.69
C ARG A 457 0.62 -6.98 -15.79
N ASN A 458 1.36 -5.89 -15.66
CA ASN A 458 0.92 -4.69 -14.98
C ASN A 458 0.69 -3.53 -15.96
N ASP A 459 -0.44 -2.86 -15.80
CA ASP A 459 -0.72 -1.57 -16.42
C ASP A 459 -0.78 -0.49 -15.33
N TRP A 460 0.11 0.50 -15.38
CA TRP A 460 -0.03 1.74 -14.60
C TRP A 460 -0.97 2.67 -15.35
N LEU A 461 -2.11 2.99 -14.76
CA LEU A 461 -3.12 3.89 -15.33
C LEU A 461 -3.01 5.25 -14.66
N PHE A 462 -2.86 6.29 -15.49
CA PHE A 462 -2.63 7.65 -15.02
C PHE A 462 -3.84 8.52 -15.29
N LEU A 463 -4.29 9.24 -14.27
CA LEU A 463 -5.34 10.25 -14.40
C LEU A 463 -4.77 11.53 -15.02
N GLU A 464 -5.62 12.32 -15.66
CA GLU A 464 -5.25 13.67 -16.08
C GLU A 464 -5.02 14.61 -14.91
N THR A 465 -5.80 14.44 -13.84
CA THR A 465 -5.73 15.30 -12.66
C THR A 465 -6.34 14.61 -11.44
N VAL A 466 -5.88 15.05 -10.27
CA VAL A 466 -6.55 14.79 -8.98
C VAL A 466 -7.12 16.09 -8.40
N LYS A 467 -6.92 17.24 -9.05
CA LYS A 467 -7.31 18.56 -8.54
C LYS A 467 -8.74 18.96 -8.85
N THR A 468 -9.36 18.31 -9.82
CA THR A 468 -10.80 18.45 -10.17
C THR A 468 -11.41 17.08 -10.36
N ARG A 469 -12.73 16.94 -10.21
CA ARG A 469 -13.41 15.65 -10.43
C ARG A 469 -13.38 15.28 -11.92
N SER A 470 -12.71 14.20 -12.27
CA SER A 470 -12.62 13.67 -13.64
C SER A 470 -12.16 12.22 -13.63
N THR A 471 -12.70 11.38 -14.51
CA THR A 471 -12.21 10.01 -14.74
C THR A 471 -11.30 9.91 -15.96
N ALA A 472 -10.95 11.02 -16.60
CA ALA A 472 -10.10 10.99 -17.79
C ALA A 472 -8.69 10.50 -17.45
N LEU A 473 -8.16 9.63 -18.31
CA LEU A 473 -6.81 9.11 -18.21
C LEU A 473 -5.87 9.94 -19.08
N SER A 474 -4.72 10.36 -18.53
CA SER A 474 -3.64 10.99 -19.30
C SER A 474 -2.77 9.98 -20.04
N GLY A 475 -2.91 8.69 -19.73
CA GLY A 475 -2.24 7.61 -20.43
C GLY A 475 -2.08 6.37 -19.57
N LYS A 476 -1.33 5.41 -20.12
CA LYS A 476 -0.91 4.19 -19.42
C LYS A 476 0.53 3.83 -19.76
N SER A 477 1.15 3.06 -18.89
CA SER A 477 2.41 2.37 -19.14
C SER A 477 2.27 0.90 -18.77
N THR A 478 3.08 0.03 -19.37
CA THR A 478 2.90 -1.42 -19.25
C THR A 478 4.24 -2.12 -19.06
N ALA A 479 4.24 -3.09 -18.15
CA ALA A 479 5.33 -4.05 -18.01
C ALA A 479 4.74 -5.44 -17.77
N ALA A 480 5.47 -6.46 -18.19
CA ALA A 480 5.06 -7.85 -18.04
C ALA A 480 6.24 -8.73 -17.64
N VAL A 481 5.94 -9.93 -17.16
CA VAL A 481 6.91 -11.00 -16.96
C VAL A 481 6.30 -12.31 -17.43
N GLY A 482 7.02 -13.02 -18.29
CA GLY A 482 6.65 -14.36 -18.71
C GLY A 482 6.83 -15.37 -17.58
N PHE A 483 5.99 -16.40 -17.55
CA PHE A 483 6.13 -17.50 -16.59
C PHE A 483 7.52 -18.15 -16.70
N GLY A 484 8.23 -18.26 -15.58
CA GLY A 484 9.59 -18.81 -15.53
C GLY A 484 10.71 -17.79 -15.78
N GLU A 485 10.42 -16.67 -16.44
CA GLU A 485 11.44 -15.67 -16.86
C GLU A 485 12.01 -14.87 -15.69
N ARG A 486 11.15 -14.49 -14.72
CA ARG A 486 11.51 -13.71 -13.52
C ARG A 486 12.26 -12.41 -13.85
N ARG A 487 12.06 -11.86 -15.05
CA ARG A 487 12.60 -10.59 -15.53
C ARG A 487 11.55 -9.86 -16.33
N LEU A 488 11.56 -8.54 -16.20
CA LEU A 488 10.60 -7.67 -16.84
C LEU A 488 10.81 -7.60 -18.35
N GLN A 489 9.68 -7.50 -19.03
CA GLN A 489 9.54 -7.12 -20.43
C GLN A 489 8.73 -5.82 -20.42
N LEU A 490 9.36 -4.73 -20.88
CA LEU A 490 8.70 -3.43 -21.01
C LEU A 490 8.03 -3.37 -22.40
N ALA A 491 6.81 -2.85 -22.47
CA ALA A 491 6.02 -2.78 -23.68
C ALA A 491 5.84 -1.33 -24.19
#